data_AF-A0A0D3K311-F1
#
_entry.id   AF-A0A0D3K311-F1
#
_cell.length_a   1.000
_cell.length_b   1.000
_cell.length_c   1.000
_cell.angle_alpha   90.00
_cell.angle_beta   90.00
_cell.angle_gamma   90.00
#
_symmetry.space_group_name_H-M   'P 1'
#
loop_
_entity.id
_entity.type
_entity.pdbx_description
1 polymer ?
#
loop_
_entity_poly.entity_id
_entity_poly.type
_entity_poly.pdbx_seq_one_letter_code
_entity_poly.pdbx_strand_id
1 'polypeptide(L)'
;MHIRDARRFSVGDRVACAVEDESNDYSAWAAGTVLAVDHSVAEDAAALVPGREWGGAAGCVPYQVGLDAGGKVLAHRDEHWLVRDLALQPEGPRAVDHHTRKRRACAAPDSEEDDE
;
A
#
# COMPACT_ATOMS: atom_id res chain seq x y z
N MET A 1 -4.01 -3.68 30.31
CA MET A 1 -5.02 -3.07 29.43
C MET A 1 -4.29 -2.42 28.28
N HIS A 2 -4.15 -3.09 27.15
CA HIS A 2 -3.68 -2.41 25.94
C HIS A 2 -4.83 -1.53 25.48
N ILE A 3 -4.62 -0.21 25.51
CA ILE A 3 -5.47 0.74 24.83
C ILE A 3 -5.51 0.24 23.38
N ARG A 4 -6.64 -0.33 22.96
CA ARG A 4 -6.90 -0.56 21.53
C ARG A 4 -7.00 0.84 20.97
N ASP A 5 -5.88 1.36 20.49
CA ASP A 5 -5.80 2.65 19.83
C ASP A 5 -6.94 2.72 18.82
N ALA A 6 -7.85 3.67 19.00
CA ALA A 6 -9.04 3.79 18.17
C ALA A 6 -8.56 3.94 16.72
N ARG A 7 -8.84 2.95 15.89
CA ARG A 7 -8.51 2.96 14.47
C ARG A 7 -9.06 4.25 13.84
N ARG A 8 -8.26 4.92 13.00
CA ARG A 8 -8.63 6.20 12.37
C ARG A 8 -9.86 6.10 11.47
N PHE A 9 -10.08 4.91 10.90
CA PHE A 9 -11.15 4.62 9.96
C PHE A 9 -11.99 3.44 10.46
N SER A 10 -13.27 3.44 10.13
CA SER A 10 -14.22 2.38 10.46
C SER A 10 -14.66 1.62 9.20
N VAL A 11 -15.28 0.46 9.38
CA VAL A 11 -15.89 -0.28 8.26
C VAL A 11 -16.94 0.59 7.58
N GLY A 12 -16.87 0.71 6.26
CA GLY A 12 -17.71 1.58 5.44
C GLY A 12 -17.10 2.95 5.13
N ASP A 13 -16.01 3.35 5.78
CA ASP A 13 -15.32 4.62 5.45
C ASP A 13 -14.70 4.59 4.06
N ARG A 14 -14.75 5.75 3.40
CA ARG A 14 -14.17 5.99 2.07
C ARG A 14 -12.75 6.50 2.22
N VAL A 15 -11.80 5.71 1.76
CA VAL A 15 -10.37 5.98 1.94
C VAL A 15 -9.62 5.92 0.61
N ALA A 16 -8.50 6.60 0.54
CA ALA A 16 -7.50 6.42 -0.49
C ALA A 16 -6.39 5.52 0.04
N CYS A 17 -6.15 4.39 -0.63
CA CYS A 17 -5.08 3.45 -0.30
C CYS A 17 -3.92 3.60 -1.27
N ALA A 18 -2.70 3.56 -0.73
CA ALA A 18 -1.51 3.47 -1.56
C ALA A 18 -1.44 2.07 -2.17
N VAL A 19 -1.47 1.99 -3.50
CA VAL A 19 -1.38 0.73 -4.24
C VAL A 19 -0.05 0.67 -4.97
N GLU A 20 0.50 -0.55 -5.04
CA GLU A 20 1.66 -0.84 -5.88
C GLU A 20 1.21 -0.87 -7.34
N ASP A 21 1.96 -0.20 -8.20
CA ASP A 21 1.80 -0.27 -9.65
C ASP A 21 2.66 -1.40 -10.24
N GLU A 22 2.65 -1.58 -11.57
CA GLU A 22 3.40 -2.57 -12.33
C GLU A 22 4.91 -2.57 -12.02
N SER A 23 5.42 -1.44 -11.52
CA SER A 23 6.81 -1.26 -11.10
C SER A 23 7.11 -1.75 -9.67
N ASN A 24 6.11 -2.29 -8.96
CA ASN A 24 6.20 -2.71 -7.56
C ASN A 24 6.55 -1.54 -6.60
N ASP A 25 6.21 -0.32 -7.01
CA ASP A 25 6.33 0.91 -6.22
C ASP A 25 4.93 1.37 -5.81
N TYR A 26 4.78 1.86 -4.58
CA TYR A 26 3.55 2.48 -4.05
C TYR A 26 3.28 3.86 -4.68
N SER A 27 3.11 3.88 -6.00
CA SER A 27 3.12 5.08 -6.84
C SER A 27 1.73 5.66 -7.09
N ALA A 28 0.65 5.00 -6.67
CA ALA A 28 -0.72 5.47 -6.89
C ALA A 28 -1.57 5.43 -5.61
N TRP A 29 -2.48 6.40 -5.50
CA TRP A 29 -3.59 6.37 -4.56
C TRP A 29 -4.82 5.85 -5.27
N ALA A 30 -5.36 4.73 -4.80
CA ALA A 30 -6.62 4.17 -5.29
C ALA A 30 -7.73 4.39 -4.26
N ALA A 31 -8.88 4.88 -4.73
CA ALA A 31 -10.06 5.00 -3.90
C ALA A 31 -10.61 3.61 -3.54
N GLY A 32 -11.03 3.46 -2.28
CA GLY A 32 -11.61 2.24 -1.78
C GLY A 32 -12.48 2.46 -0.55
N THR A 33 -13.12 1.38 -0.12
CA THR A 33 -14.00 1.36 1.04
C THR A 33 -13.45 0.36 2.07
N VAL A 34 -13.37 0.77 3.33
CA VAL A 34 -12.92 -0.14 4.41
C VAL A 34 -13.95 -1.25 4.59
N LEU A 35 -13.52 -2.50 4.39
CA LEU A 35 -14.35 -3.69 4.53
C LEU A 35 -14.23 -4.30 5.93
N ALA A 36 -13.04 -4.27 6.52
CA ALA A 36 -12.78 -4.78 7.86
C ALA A 36 -11.67 -4.00 8.56
N VAL A 37 -11.77 -3.91 9.88
CA VAL A 37 -10.71 -3.40 10.77
C VAL A 37 -10.14 -4.57 11.57
N ASP A 38 -8.84 -4.54 11.85
CA ASP A 38 -8.13 -5.62 12.55
C ASP A 38 -8.32 -7.00 11.89
N HIS A 39 -8.33 -7.02 10.55
CA HIS A 39 -8.58 -8.21 9.75
C HIS A 39 -7.45 -9.24 9.87
N SER A 40 -7.80 -10.51 10.03
CA SER A 40 -6.81 -11.59 10.12
C SER A 40 -6.37 -12.04 8.74
N VAL A 41 -5.08 -11.90 8.45
CA VAL A 41 -4.49 -12.39 7.18
C VAL A 41 -4.57 -13.92 7.08
N ALA A 42 -4.81 -14.61 8.20
CA ALA A 42 -4.96 -16.06 8.24
C ALA A 42 -6.10 -16.52 7.33
N GLU A 43 -7.20 -15.75 7.28
CA GLU A 43 -8.39 -16.10 6.50
C GLU A 43 -8.11 -16.05 5.01
N ASP A 44 -7.45 -15.00 4.54
CA ASP A 44 -7.04 -14.84 3.13
C ASP A 44 -5.95 -15.86 2.75
N ALA A 45 -4.96 -16.09 3.63
CA ALA A 45 -3.89 -17.05 3.39
C ALA A 45 -4.39 -18.51 3.37
N ALA A 46 -5.42 -18.84 4.17
CA ALA A 46 -6.06 -20.14 4.15
C ALA A 46 -6.85 -20.37 2.85
N ALA A 47 -7.45 -19.32 2.27
CA ALA A 47 -8.12 -19.40 0.98
C ALA A 47 -7.13 -19.64 -0.19
N LEU A 48 -5.95 -19.01 -0.13
CA LEU A 48 -4.91 -19.16 -1.15
C LEU A 48 -4.15 -20.50 -1.05
N VAL A 49 -3.89 -20.97 0.18
CA VAL A 49 -3.14 -22.21 0.43
C VAL A 49 -3.92 -23.08 1.42
N PRO A 50 -4.96 -23.79 0.95
CA PRO A 50 -5.77 -24.64 1.81
C PRO A 50 -4.94 -25.79 2.40
N GLY A 51 -5.13 -26.08 3.69
CA GLY A 51 -4.44 -27.15 4.41
C GLY A 51 -3.11 -26.77 5.04
N ARG A 52 -2.64 -25.52 4.87
CA ARG A 52 -1.50 -24.98 5.63
C ARG A 52 -1.98 -24.33 6.92
N GLU A 53 -1.55 -24.84 8.06
CA GLU A 53 -1.81 -24.20 9.36
C GLU A 53 -0.91 -22.97 9.51
N TRP A 54 -1.51 -21.78 9.38
CA TRP A 54 -0.85 -20.50 9.64
C TRP A 54 -0.82 -20.17 11.15
N GLY A 55 -0.59 -21.19 11.97
CA GLY A 55 -0.78 -21.20 13.42
C GLY A 55 -0.14 -19.99 14.11
N GLY A 56 -0.98 -19.04 14.54
CA GLY A 56 -0.60 -17.88 15.35
C GLY A 56 0.36 -16.87 14.71
N ALA A 57 0.87 -17.13 13.50
CA ALA A 57 1.86 -16.29 12.82
C ALA A 57 1.25 -15.40 11.73
N ALA A 58 0.00 -15.68 11.32
CA ALA A 58 -0.73 -14.77 10.47
C ALA A 58 -1.06 -13.49 11.25
N GLY A 59 -0.31 -12.42 10.96
CA GLY A 59 -0.53 -11.12 11.57
C GLY A 59 -1.95 -10.59 11.28
N CYS A 60 -2.49 -9.79 12.20
CA CYS A 60 -3.67 -8.99 11.89
C CYS A 60 -3.22 -7.71 11.17
N VAL A 61 -3.90 -7.37 10.09
CA VAL A 61 -3.73 -6.09 9.41
C VAL A 61 -4.75 -5.08 9.94
N PRO A 62 -4.36 -3.83 10.20
CA PRO A 62 -5.27 -2.79 10.66
C PRO A 62 -6.51 -2.59 9.79
N TYR A 63 -6.38 -2.65 8.46
CA TYR A 63 -7.50 -2.45 7.55
C TYR A 63 -7.45 -3.39 6.35
N GLN A 64 -8.63 -3.87 5.97
CA GLN A 64 -8.91 -4.46 4.67
C GLN A 64 -9.76 -3.47 3.88
N VAL A 65 -9.28 -3.04 2.72
CA VAL A 65 -9.94 -2.04 1.88
C VAL A 65 -10.30 -2.66 0.53
N GLY A 66 -11.56 -2.56 0.14
CA GLY A 66 -12.03 -2.93 -1.20
C GLY A 66 -11.86 -1.76 -2.14
N LEU A 67 -11.05 -1.92 -3.19
CA LEU A 67 -10.83 -0.86 -4.17
C LEU A 67 -12.02 -0.75 -5.12
N ASP A 68 -12.34 0.47 -5.54
CA ASP A 68 -13.43 0.70 -6.52
C ASP A 68 -13.10 0.13 -7.91
N ALA A 69 -11.82 0.11 -8.26
CA ALA A 69 -11.32 -0.51 -9.49
C ALA A 69 -11.40 -2.05 -9.48
N GLY A 70 -11.82 -2.64 -8.35
CA GLY A 70 -11.80 -4.08 -8.11
C GLY A 70 -10.55 -4.52 -7.35
N GLY A 71 -10.68 -5.63 -6.62
CA GLY A 71 -9.62 -6.16 -5.77
C GLY A 71 -9.70 -5.70 -4.31
N LYS A 72 -8.79 -6.22 -3.49
CA LYS A 72 -8.71 -5.94 -2.05
C LYS A 72 -7.27 -5.63 -1.67
N VAL A 73 -7.08 -4.59 -0.85
CA VAL A 73 -5.80 -4.18 -0.31
C VAL A 73 -5.78 -4.41 1.20
N LEU A 74 -4.71 -5.05 1.67
CA LEU A 74 -4.47 -5.28 3.08
C LEU A 74 -3.48 -4.21 3.58
N ALA A 75 -4.01 -3.18 4.24
CA ALA A 75 -3.18 -2.13 4.81
C ALA A 75 -2.57 -2.64 6.11
N HIS A 76 -1.30 -3.04 6.03
CA HIS A 76 -0.57 -3.66 7.14
C HIS A 76 -0.24 -2.69 8.29
N ARG A 77 -0.38 -1.37 8.10
CA ARG A 77 -0.19 -0.35 9.14
C ARG A 77 -1.20 0.80 9.04
N ASP A 78 -1.56 1.37 10.19
CA ASP A 78 -2.35 2.61 10.30
C ASP A 78 -1.44 3.83 10.15
N GLU A 79 -0.86 4.00 8.96
CA GLU A 79 0.01 5.13 8.68
C GLU A 79 -0.51 5.96 7.51
N HIS A 80 -0.34 7.28 7.61
CA HIS A 80 -0.84 8.26 6.63
C HIS A 80 -0.20 8.12 5.24
N TRP A 81 0.85 7.30 5.09
CA TRP A 81 1.48 6.98 3.82
C TRP A 81 0.90 5.72 3.17
N LEU A 82 0.04 4.97 3.86
CA LEU A 82 -0.63 3.75 3.39
C LEU A 82 -2.14 3.95 3.20
N VAL A 83 -2.78 4.66 4.13
CA VAL A 83 -4.22 4.93 4.10
C VAL A 83 -4.50 6.38 4.47
N ARG A 84 -5.35 7.04 3.68
CA ARG A 84 -5.80 8.42 3.89
C ARG A 84 -7.29 8.55 3.68
N ASP A 85 -7.86 9.60 4.25
CA ASP A 85 -9.22 10.00 3.95
C ASP A 85 -9.34 10.46 2.49
N LEU A 86 -10.34 9.96 1.77
CA LEU A 86 -10.54 10.26 0.35
C LEU A 86 -10.85 11.76 0.12
N ALA A 87 -11.49 12.44 1.07
CA ALA A 87 -11.78 13.87 0.96
C ALA A 87 -10.51 14.72 1.12
N LEU A 88 -9.48 14.20 1.79
CA LEU A 88 -8.18 14.87 1.96
C LEU A 88 -7.17 14.48 0.86
N GLN A 89 -7.30 13.30 0.27
CA GLN A 89 -6.41 12.79 -0.77
C GLN A 89 -7.23 12.16 -1.90
N PRO A 90 -7.38 12.83 -3.05
CA PRO A 90 -8.07 12.25 -4.20
C PRO A 90 -7.25 11.09 -4.79
N GLU A 91 -7.94 10.20 -5.50
CA GLU A 91 -7.32 9.16 -6.32
C GLU A 91 -6.38 9.75 -7.37
N GLY A 92 -5.37 8.98 -7.76
CA GLY A 92 -4.43 9.38 -8.81
C GLY A 92 -2.97 9.13 -8.46
N PRO A 93 -2.04 9.61 -9.30
CA PRO A 93 -0.62 9.39 -9.08
C PRO A 93 -0.23 9.99 -7.73
N ARG A 94 0.43 9.17 -6.91
CA ARG A 94 1.06 9.64 -5.70
C ARG A 94 2.19 10.56 -6.14
N ALA A 95 1.99 11.87 -5.99
CA ALA A 95 3.08 12.81 -6.00
C ALA A 95 4.00 12.42 -4.83
N VAL A 96 5.02 11.62 -5.12
CA VAL A 96 6.22 11.61 -4.28
C VAL A 96 6.66 13.06 -4.26
N ASP A 97 6.55 13.69 -3.10
CA ASP A 97 7.07 15.03 -2.90
C ASP A 97 8.54 14.94 -3.30
N HIS A 98 8.86 15.45 -4.49
CA HIS A 98 10.12 15.22 -5.16
C HIS A 98 11.19 16.12 -4.54
N HIS A 99 11.16 16.35 -3.24
CA HIS A 99 12.26 16.98 -2.55
C HIS A 99 13.37 15.94 -2.37
N THR A 100 14.31 16.00 -3.32
CA THR A 100 15.69 15.50 -3.24
C THR A 100 15.91 13.99 -3.13
N ARG A 101 16.03 13.37 -4.30
CA ARG A 101 17.33 12.79 -4.66
C ARG A 101 17.51 12.86 -6.18
N LYS A 102 18.22 13.89 -6.65
CA LYS A 102 19.05 13.75 -7.85
C LYS A 102 20.02 12.60 -7.58
N ARG A 103 19.60 11.36 -7.86
CA ARG A 103 20.56 10.32 -8.20
C ARG A 103 21.01 10.66 -9.60
N ARG A 104 22.18 11.30 -9.63
CA ARG A 104 23.06 11.46 -10.78
C ARG A 104 22.82 10.26 -11.69
N ALA A 105 22.26 10.51 -12.88
CA ALA A 105 22.36 9.55 -13.97
C ALA A 105 23.81 9.07 -13.95
N CYS A 106 24.02 7.76 -13.91
CA CYS A 106 25.30 7.24 -14.34
C CYS A 106 25.49 7.79 -15.74
N ALA A 107 26.35 8.80 -15.85
CA ALA A 107 26.90 9.22 -17.10
C ALA A 107 27.40 7.94 -17.76
N ALA A 108 26.82 7.58 -18.90
CA ALA A 108 27.64 6.93 -19.89
C ALA A 108 28.72 7.97 -20.21
N PRO A 109 30.02 7.70 -19.94
CA PRO A 109 31.04 8.46 -20.64
C PRO A 109 30.78 8.21 -22.12
N ASP A 110 30.54 9.30 -22.85
CA ASP A 110 30.68 9.35 -24.30
C ASP A 110 32.10 8.85 -24.57
N SER A 111 32.22 7.62 -25.07
CA SER A 111 33.50 7.13 -25.59
C SER A 111 33.73 7.83 -26.92
N GLU A 112 34.27 9.05 -26.84
CA GLU A 112 35.16 9.59 -27.87
C GLU A 112 36.37 8.64 -27.95
N GLU A 113 36.43 7.79 -28.97
CA GLU A 113 37.68 7.24 -29.49
C GLU A 113 37.81 7.71 -30.95
N ASP A 114 38.61 8.77 -31.10
CA ASP A 114 39.28 9.19 -32.31
C ASP A 114 40.64 8.44 -32.41
N ASP A 115 41.22 8.43 -33.61
CA ASP A 115 42.53 7.89 -34.03
C ASP A 115 42.64 6.37 -34.37
N GLU A 116 42.62 6.06 -35.68
CA GLU A 116 43.85 6.03 -36.51
C GLU A 116 43.54 6.23 -38.01
#